data_AF-A0A8J5QJ11-F1
#
_entry.id   AF-A0A8J5QJ11-F1
#
_cell.length_a   1.000
_cell.length_b   1.000
_cell.length_c   1.000
_cell.angle_alpha   90.00
_cell.angle_beta   90.00
_cell.angle_gamma   90.00
#
_symmetry.space_group_name_H-M   'P 1'
#
loop_
_entity.id
_entity.type
_entity.pdbx_description
1 polymer ?
#
loop_
_entity_poly.entity_id
_entity_poly.type
_entity_poly.pdbx_seq_one_letter_code
_entity_poly.pdbx_strand_id
1 'polypeptide(L)'
;MLKMLLRYKYILIVIGIFVVISTSFFISIGGINGRLDDYSETDSIDVFEDNLYNHVINQWYNFSSDDKWYNDKDIGMFNVKLLHEIKKNWILDTTKNRNNYSGLEDPETKDPSMGQSQTIKQYFDHKKDGFFIECGAYDGETRSNTLNLERFLGWTGLLIEADPMNLKKIIEKKRRAFLSPTCLSIEPYPMIASVSFLMAKNIGRIHEPNNLSNEIQNTNDVAHNGKHIDVQCFPLASYIAALNVTTVDYFSLDVEGNEMDVLRTIPFDKVDIKVFIEY
;
A
#
# COMPACT_ATOMS: atom_id res chain seq x y z
N MET A 1 -4.42 19.83 12.22
CA MET A 1 -4.87 21.09 11.59
C MET A 1 -4.74 20.89 10.08
N LEU A 2 -5.80 20.35 9.46
CA LEU A 2 -5.82 19.80 8.11
C LEU A 2 -5.67 20.91 7.04
N LYS A 3 -4.59 20.89 6.25
CA LYS A 3 -4.42 21.79 5.10
C LYS A 3 -4.78 21.06 3.81
N MET A 4 -6.07 21.04 3.50
CA MET A 4 -6.58 20.59 2.21
C MET A 4 -6.55 21.78 1.23
N LEU A 5 -5.67 21.75 0.24
CA LEU A 5 -5.63 22.76 -0.84
C LEU A 5 -6.69 22.43 -1.90
N LEU A 6 -7.87 23.03 -1.77
CA LEU A 6 -9.00 22.90 -2.69
C LEU A 6 -8.91 23.89 -3.87
N ARG A 7 -9.14 23.39 -5.09
CA ARG A 7 -9.37 24.20 -6.29
C ARG A 7 -10.87 24.18 -6.61
N TYR A 8 -11.55 25.32 -6.44
CA TYR A 8 -13.00 25.51 -6.57
C TYR A 8 -13.50 25.59 -8.03
N LYS A 9 -14.67 24.99 -8.34
CA LYS A 9 -15.68 25.48 -9.32
C LYS A 9 -17.09 24.89 -9.07
N TYR A 10 -18.03 25.79 -8.73
CA TYR A 10 -19.51 25.84 -8.89
C TYR A 10 -20.51 24.74 -8.40
N ILE A 11 -21.25 25.12 -7.34
CA ILE A 11 -22.74 25.17 -7.11
C ILE A 11 -23.65 24.07 -7.72
N LEU A 12 -24.41 23.33 -6.88
CA LEU A 12 -25.90 23.36 -6.83
C LEU A 12 -26.52 22.57 -5.65
N ILE A 13 -27.59 23.13 -5.09
CA ILE A 13 -28.46 22.64 -4.00
C ILE A 13 -29.59 21.81 -4.61
N VAL A 14 -29.90 20.59 -4.12
CA VAL A 14 -31.29 20.04 -4.10
C VAL A 14 -31.49 19.06 -2.92
N ILE A 15 -32.68 19.21 -2.34
CA ILE A 15 -33.31 18.64 -1.15
C ILE A 15 -33.71 17.16 -1.34
N GLY A 16 -33.66 16.36 -0.26
CA GLY A 16 -33.91 14.92 -0.25
C GLY A 16 -35.36 14.46 -0.26
N ILE A 17 -35.58 13.14 -0.09
CA ILE A 17 -36.79 12.47 0.42
C ILE A 17 -36.44 11.03 0.87
N PHE A 18 -36.94 10.67 2.05
CA PHE A 18 -36.94 9.35 2.68
C PHE A 18 -37.92 8.38 2.00
N VAL A 19 -37.59 7.08 1.93
CA VAL A 19 -38.60 5.99 2.01
C VAL A 19 -38.05 4.81 2.81
N VAL A 20 -38.79 4.45 3.86
CA VAL A 20 -38.66 3.26 4.71
C VAL A 20 -39.68 2.22 4.22
N ILE A 21 -39.30 0.95 4.05
CA ILE A 21 -40.24 -0.18 4.13
C ILE A 21 -39.57 -1.36 4.88
N SER A 22 -40.38 -2.02 5.68
CA SER A 22 -40.09 -2.84 6.87
C SER A 22 -40.38 -4.34 6.69
N THR A 23 -39.85 -5.16 7.62
CA THR A 23 -40.41 -6.42 8.23
C THR A 23 -40.57 -7.67 7.33
N SER A 24 -40.40 -8.94 7.74
CA SER A 24 -39.98 -9.61 9.00
C SER A 24 -39.87 -11.16 8.78
N PHE A 25 -38.94 -11.80 9.52
CA PHE A 25 -38.97 -13.11 10.23
C PHE A 25 -39.53 -14.43 9.65
N PHE A 26 -38.79 -15.55 9.91
CA PHE A 26 -39.13 -16.81 10.64
C PHE A 26 -37.90 -17.79 10.50
N ILE A 27 -37.12 -18.20 11.53
CA ILE A 27 -37.28 -19.27 12.57
C ILE A 27 -37.59 -20.66 11.94
N SER A 28 -36.95 -21.84 12.15
CA SER A 28 -36.17 -22.45 13.27
C SER A 28 -35.55 -23.85 12.94
N ILE A 29 -34.41 -24.17 13.57
CA ILE A 29 -33.97 -25.38 14.38
C ILE A 29 -33.81 -26.82 13.79
N GLY A 30 -32.62 -27.40 14.07
CA GLY A 30 -32.37 -28.77 14.58
C GLY A 30 -31.65 -29.76 13.62
N GLY A 31 -30.64 -30.57 13.95
CA GLY A 31 -29.85 -30.86 15.15
C GLY A 31 -29.00 -32.17 14.96
N ILE A 32 -27.79 -32.19 15.54
CA ILE A 32 -27.07 -33.31 16.22
C ILE A 32 -26.37 -34.48 15.43
N ASN A 33 -25.05 -34.55 15.70
CA ASN A 33 -24.05 -35.66 15.83
C ASN A 33 -23.57 -36.53 14.65
N GLY A 34 -22.24 -36.50 14.47
CA GLY A 34 -21.40 -37.59 14.00
C GLY A 34 -19.92 -37.28 14.25
N ARG A 35 -19.31 -37.98 15.22
CA ARG A 35 -17.89 -37.92 15.58
C ARG A 35 -17.11 -38.85 14.65
N LEU A 36 -16.07 -38.34 13.99
CA LEU A 36 -14.97 -39.13 13.43
C LEU A 36 -13.68 -38.41 13.76
N ASP A 37 -12.85 -39.08 14.56
CA ASP A 37 -11.45 -38.73 14.76
C ASP A 37 -10.72 -38.95 13.42
N ASP A 38 -9.75 -38.08 13.05
CA ASP A 38 -8.32 -38.43 12.90
C ASP A 38 -7.52 -37.41 12.04
N TYR A 39 -6.24 -37.28 12.40
CA TYR A 39 -5.08 -36.66 11.74
C TYR A 39 -4.94 -35.13 11.58
N SER A 40 -3.82 -34.68 12.16
CA SER A 40 -3.21 -33.34 12.19
C SER A 40 -3.06 -32.66 10.83
N GLU A 41 -3.64 -31.46 10.72
CA GLU A 41 -3.53 -30.54 9.58
C GLU A 41 -2.67 -29.31 9.93
N THR A 42 -1.62 -29.49 10.76
CA THR A 42 -0.78 -28.38 11.26
C THR A 42 0.63 -28.32 10.68
N ASP A 43 1.10 -29.34 9.96
CA ASP A 43 2.49 -29.38 9.49
C ASP A 43 2.71 -28.85 8.06
N SER A 44 1.64 -28.58 7.30
CA SER A 44 1.77 -28.14 5.90
C SER A 44 1.70 -26.62 5.73
N ILE A 45 0.93 -25.91 6.55
CA ILE A 45 0.71 -24.46 6.42
C ILE A 45 2.00 -23.69 6.76
N ASP A 46 2.67 -24.02 7.86
CA ASP A 46 3.91 -23.36 8.28
C ASP A 46 5.05 -23.52 7.24
N VAL A 47 5.15 -24.67 6.59
CA VAL A 47 6.18 -24.93 5.55
C VAL A 47 5.94 -24.12 4.27
N PHE A 48 4.67 -23.86 3.91
CA PHE A 48 4.34 -22.97 2.79
C PHE A 48 4.53 -21.49 3.17
N GLU A 49 4.18 -21.11 4.40
CA GLU A 49 4.36 -19.74 4.91
C GLU A 49 5.83 -19.31 4.96
N ASP A 50 6.71 -20.20 5.44
CA ASP A 50 8.15 -19.95 5.47
C ASP A 50 8.74 -19.81 4.06
N ASN A 51 8.21 -20.53 3.06
CA ASN A 51 8.72 -20.47 1.69
C ASN A 51 8.44 -19.11 1.04
N LEU A 52 7.22 -18.58 1.17
CA LEU A 52 6.86 -17.29 0.57
C LEU A 52 7.66 -16.14 1.19
N TYR A 53 7.79 -16.11 2.52
CA TYR A 53 8.58 -15.08 3.18
C TYR A 53 10.06 -15.15 2.77
N ASN A 54 10.65 -16.34 2.75
CA ASN A 54 12.03 -16.51 2.29
C ASN A 54 12.21 -16.12 0.81
N HIS A 55 11.23 -16.41 -0.04
CA HIS A 55 11.23 -15.95 -1.43
C HIS A 55 11.24 -14.42 -1.52
N VAL A 56 10.36 -13.74 -0.76
CA VAL A 56 10.32 -12.27 -0.68
C VAL A 56 11.67 -11.70 -0.26
N ILE A 57 12.25 -12.21 0.83
CA ILE A 57 13.53 -11.74 1.35
C ILE A 57 14.64 -11.90 0.31
N ASN A 58 14.76 -13.10 -0.26
CA ASN A 58 15.83 -13.40 -1.22
C ASN A 58 15.70 -12.61 -2.51
N GLN A 59 14.48 -12.27 -2.93
CA GLN A 59 14.27 -11.56 -4.19
C GLN A 59 14.49 -10.05 -4.07
N TRP A 60 14.02 -9.42 -2.99
CA TRP A 60 13.96 -7.94 -2.93
C TRP A 60 14.74 -7.31 -1.80
N TYR A 61 15.14 -8.06 -0.76
CA TYR A 61 15.73 -7.52 0.47
C TYR A 61 17.15 -8.01 0.74
N ASN A 62 17.63 -9.00 0.00
CA ASN A 62 18.98 -9.53 0.11
C ASN A 62 19.89 -8.95 -0.99
N PHE A 63 20.30 -7.69 -0.84
CA PHE A 63 21.18 -7.01 -1.79
C PHE A 63 22.19 -6.10 -1.07
N SER A 64 23.37 -5.88 -1.65
CA SER A 64 24.31 -4.85 -1.19
C SER A 64 24.03 -3.52 -1.90
N SER A 65 24.32 -2.41 -1.22
CA SER A 65 24.14 -1.07 -1.79
C SER A 65 25.01 -0.78 -2.99
N ASP A 66 26.18 -1.42 -3.04
CA ASP A 66 27.16 -1.29 -4.12
C ASP A 66 26.77 -2.07 -5.40
N ASP A 67 25.71 -2.89 -5.36
CA ASP A 67 25.39 -3.83 -6.47
C ASP A 67 24.57 -3.20 -7.61
N LYS A 68 23.95 -2.04 -7.38
CA LYS A 68 22.95 -1.49 -8.30
C LYS A 68 23.41 -0.18 -8.91
N TRP A 69 23.68 -0.23 -10.23
CA TRP A 69 24.13 0.90 -11.05
C TRP A 69 23.24 2.16 -10.95
N TYR A 70 21.99 2.00 -10.54
CA TYR A 70 21.00 3.06 -10.50
C TYR A 70 20.89 3.79 -9.15
N ASN A 71 21.60 3.35 -8.11
CA ASN A 71 21.68 4.06 -6.83
C ASN A 71 22.71 5.21 -6.82
N ASP A 72 23.18 5.60 -8.01
CA ASP A 72 23.99 6.79 -8.23
C ASP A 72 23.08 8.02 -8.37
N LYS A 73 23.42 9.11 -7.68
CA LYS A 73 22.70 10.39 -7.69
C LYS A 73 22.54 11.01 -9.08
N ASP A 74 23.41 10.64 -10.02
CA ASP A 74 23.37 11.15 -11.39
C ASP A 74 22.29 10.46 -12.25
N ILE A 75 21.63 9.40 -11.74
CA ILE A 75 20.53 8.71 -12.42
C ILE A 75 19.20 9.41 -12.14
N GLY A 76 18.77 10.26 -13.07
CA GLY A 76 17.49 10.95 -12.99
C GLY A 76 16.28 10.01 -13.04
N MET A 77 15.20 10.38 -12.32
CA MET A 77 13.93 9.64 -12.20
C MET A 77 13.24 9.20 -13.51
N PHE A 78 13.53 9.85 -14.65
CA PHE A 78 12.96 9.50 -15.96
C PHE A 78 13.94 8.74 -16.87
N ASN A 79 15.06 8.26 -16.34
CA ASN A 79 16.03 7.48 -17.12
C ASN A 79 15.38 6.20 -17.66
N VAL A 80 15.42 5.99 -18.99
CA VAL A 80 14.73 4.86 -19.65
C VAL A 80 15.20 3.49 -19.14
N LYS A 81 16.49 3.33 -18.83
CA LYS A 81 17.01 2.07 -18.27
C LYS A 81 16.48 1.84 -16.85
N LEU A 82 16.39 2.90 -16.05
CA LEU A 82 15.79 2.85 -14.71
C LEU A 82 14.31 2.48 -14.78
N LEU A 83 13.54 3.11 -15.68
CA LEU A 83 12.12 2.80 -15.83
C LEU A 83 11.88 1.34 -16.25
N HIS A 84 12.72 0.81 -17.13
CA HIS A 84 12.68 -0.61 -17.51
C HIS A 84 13.01 -1.52 -16.33
N GLU A 85 14.03 -1.16 -15.55
CA GLU A 85 14.45 -1.88 -14.34
C GLU A 85 13.33 -1.94 -13.29
N ILE A 86 12.72 -0.79 -12.97
CA ILE A 86 11.59 -0.69 -12.04
C ILE A 86 10.44 -1.57 -12.51
N LYS A 87 10.03 -1.43 -13.78
CA LYS A 87 8.91 -2.19 -14.34
C LYS A 87 9.14 -3.70 -14.31
N LYS A 88 10.38 -4.14 -14.54
CA LYS A 88 10.70 -5.56 -14.69
C LYS A 88 10.93 -6.24 -13.35
N ASN A 89 11.62 -5.57 -12.42
CA ASN A 89 12.17 -6.22 -11.23
C ASN A 89 11.55 -5.72 -9.92
N TRP A 90 10.89 -4.56 -9.93
CA TRP A 90 10.35 -3.91 -8.73
C TRP A 90 8.83 -3.72 -8.75
N ILE A 91 8.17 -4.15 -9.81
CA ILE A 91 6.70 -4.12 -9.93
C ILE A 91 6.20 -5.53 -10.22
N LEU A 92 5.36 -6.04 -9.32
CA LEU A 92 4.58 -7.25 -9.55
C LEU A 92 3.22 -6.85 -10.11
N ASP A 93 2.87 -7.39 -11.28
CA ASP A 93 1.56 -7.18 -11.89
C ASP A 93 0.57 -8.26 -11.43
N THR A 94 -0.24 -7.94 -10.42
CA THR A 94 -1.35 -8.80 -9.98
C THR A 94 -2.72 -8.28 -10.43
N THR A 95 -2.76 -7.27 -11.31
CA THR A 95 -4.00 -6.63 -11.78
C THR A 95 -4.97 -7.58 -12.48
N LYS A 96 -4.42 -8.66 -13.05
CA LYS A 96 -5.15 -9.72 -13.78
C LYS A 96 -5.62 -10.88 -12.90
N ASN A 97 -5.42 -10.79 -11.58
CA ASN A 97 -5.82 -11.85 -10.67
C ASN A 97 -7.34 -12.07 -10.71
N ARG A 98 -7.74 -13.32 -10.99
CA ARG A 98 -9.16 -13.72 -11.12
C ARG A 98 -9.75 -14.26 -9.82
N ASN A 99 -8.95 -14.37 -8.76
CA ASN A 99 -9.34 -15.02 -7.51
C ASN A 99 -10.22 -14.14 -6.61
N ASN A 100 -10.85 -13.07 -7.13
CA ASN A 100 -11.85 -12.25 -6.45
C ASN A 100 -11.55 -11.94 -4.97
N TYR A 101 -10.31 -11.53 -4.65
CA TYR A 101 -9.93 -11.16 -3.29
C TYR A 101 -10.05 -12.32 -2.26
N SER A 102 -9.84 -13.58 -2.69
CA SER A 102 -10.03 -14.76 -1.84
C SER A 102 -9.10 -14.84 -0.61
N GLY A 103 -8.14 -13.92 -0.46
CA GLY A 103 -7.22 -13.89 0.67
C GLY A 103 -7.50 -12.78 1.67
N LEU A 104 -8.61 -12.06 1.51
CA LEU A 104 -9.06 -11.11 2.54
C LEU A 104 -9.45 -11.86 3.81
N GLU A 105 -9.02 -11.33 4.95
CA GLU A 105 -9.37 -11.84 6.29
C GLU A 105 -10.80 -11.42 6.67
N ASP A 106 -11.23 -10.22 6.30
CA ASP A 106 -12.58 -9.70 6.52
C ASP A 106 -13.21 -9.21 5.19
N PRO A 107 -13.62 -10.15 4.31
CA PRO A 107 -14.22 -9.79 3.03
C PRO A 107 -15.56 -9.06 3.16
N GLU A 108 -16.26 -9.16 4.30
CA GLU A 108 -17.55 -8.50 4.53
C GLU A 108 -17.37 -7.00 4.86
N THR A 109 -16.22 -6.62 5.42
CA THR A 109 -15.87 -5.22 5.60
C THR A 109 -15.74 -4.52 4.24
N LYS A 110 -16.71 -3.64 3.97
CA LYS A 110 -16.73 -2.88 2.71
C LYS A 110 -15.68 -1.80 2.70
N ASP A 111 -15.55 -1.03 3.77
CA ASP A 111 -14.68 0.14 3.85
C ASP A 111 -13.77 0.08 5.08
N PRO A 112 -12.55 -0.46 4.95
CA PRO A 112 -11.60 -0.52 6.05
C PRO A 112 -10.91 0.83 6.31
N SER A 113 -11.00 1.81 5.40
CA SER A 113 -10.26 3.10 5.43
C SER A 113 -10.69 4.10 6.51
N MET A 114 -11.55 3.69 7.44
CA MET A 114 -12.14 4.57 8.45
C MET A 114 -12.87 5.80 7.84
N GLY A 115 -13.44 5.64 6.64
CA GLY A 115 -14.24 6.65 5.94
C GLY A 115 -13.46 7.51 4.92
N GLN A 116 -12.15 7.31 4.78
CA GLN A 116 -11.37 8.06 3.80
C GLN A 116 -11.76 7.69 2.36
N SER A 117 -11.93 6.40 2.07
CA SER A 117 -12.38 5.93 0.75
C SER A 117 -13.75 6.52 0.41
N GLN A 118 -14.68 6.63 1.38
CA GLN A 118 -15.95 7.32 1.20
C GLN A 118 -15.79 8.79 0.79
N THR A 119 -14.83 9.50 1.38
CA THR A 119 -14.50 10.88 1.01
C THR A 119 -13.99 10.96 -0.43
N ILE A 120 -13.06 10.07 -0.81
CA ILE A 120 -12.53 9.99 -2.19
C ILE A 120 -13.63 9.68 -3.20
N LYS A 121 -14.52 8.72 -2.87
CA LYS A 121 -15.67 8.39 -3.69
C LYS A 121 -16.60 9.58 -3.91
N GLN A 122 -16.83 10.40 -2.90
CA GLN A 122 -17.67 11.60 -3.04
C GLN A 122 -16.97 12.69 -3.85
N TYR A 123 -15.68 12.91 -3.59
CA TYR A 123 -14.87 13.90 -4.31
C TYR A 123 -14.88 13.64 -5.83
N PHE A 124 -14.77 12.37 -6.24
CA PHE A 124 -14.78 11.97 -7.65
C PHE A 124 -16.16 11.61 -8.19
N ASP A 125 -17.25 11.97 -7.49
CA ASP A 125 -18.63 11.66 -7.90
C ASP A 125 -18.82 10.18 -8.32
N HIS A 126 -18.30 9.28 -7.48
CA HIS A 126 -18.33 7.83 -7.67
C HIS A 126 -17.74 7.33 -8.99
N LYS A 127 -16.77 8.08 -9.56
CA LYS A 127 -15.98 7.71 -10.74
C LYS A 127 -15.59 6.23 -10.70
N LYS A 128 -15.76 5.54 -11.84
CA LYS A 128 -15.26 4.18 -12.06
C LYS A 128 -13.90 4.20 -12.74
N ASP A 129 -13.19 3.09 -12.62
CA ASP A 129 -11.94 2.83 -13.37
C ASP A 129 -10.85 3.92 -13.16
N GLY A 130 -10.73 4.43 -11.93
CA GLY A 130 -9.66 5.35 -11.56
C GLY A 130 -8.34 4.65 -11.25
N PHE A 131 -7.25 5.43 -11.17
CA PHE A 131 -5.93 4.95 -10.79
C PHE A 131 -5.49 5.49 -9.44
N PHE A 132 -5.15 4.62 -8.48
CA PHE A 132 -4.61 5.01 -7.19
C PHE A 132 -3.13 4.67 -7.02
N ILE A 133 -2.46 5.36 -6.10
CA ILE A 133 -1.22 4.92 -5.49
C ILE A 133 -1.42 4.94 -3.97
N GLU A 134 -1.06 3.85 -3.29
CA GLU A 134 -1.04 3.77 -1.82
C GLU A 134 0.37 3.36 -1.40
N CYS A 135 1.07 4.28 -0.72
CA CYS A 135 2.36 4.03 -0.11
C CYS A 135 2.19 3.92 1.40
N GLY A 136 2.73 2.84 1.98
CA GLY A 136 2.33 2.37 3.31
C GLY A 136 1.11 1.46 3.23
N ALA A 137 1.12 0.51 2.28
CA ALA A 137 -0.03 -0.37 2.05
C ALA A 137 -0.28 -1.38 3.18
N TYR A 138 0.67 -1.51 4.12
CA TYR A 138 0.59 -2.35 5.30
C TYR A 138 0.24 -3.81 4.92
N ASP A 139 -0.70 -4.47 5.59
CA ASP A 139 -1.11 -5.84 5.24
C ASP A 139 -2.00 -5.93 3.97
N GLY A 140 -2.29 -4.79 3.34
CA GLY A 140 -3.10 -4.68 2.13
C GLY A 140 -4.61 -4.65 2.37
N GLU A 141 -5.08 -4.73 3.61
CA GLU A 141 -6.49 -4.84 3.97
C GLU A 141 -6.88 -3.94 5.13
N THR A 142 -6.24 -4.12 6.29
CA THR A 142 -6.47 -3.34 7.49
C THR A 142 -6.17 -1.88 7.22
N ARG A 143 -7.18 -1.02 7.43
CA ARG A 143 -7.08 0.43 7.16
C ARG A 143 -6.72 0.81 5.73
N SER A 144 -6.80 -0.12 4.76
CA SER A 144 -6.45 0.24 3.38
C SER A 144 -7.40 1.30 2.85
N ASN A 145 -6.79 2.36 2.32
CA ASN A 145 -7.47 3.52 1.78
C ASN A 145 -8.02 3.29 0.37
N THR A 146 -7.54 2.25 -0.31
CA THR A 146 -7.84 1.98 -1.72
C THR A 146 -8.60 0.69 -1.96
N LEU A 147 -8.66 -0.24 -1.00
CA LEU A 147 -9.34 -1.53 -1.17
C LEU A 147 -10.83 -1.38 -1.52
N ASN A 148 -11.53 -0.40 -0.92
CA ASN A 148 -12.93 -0.11 -1.26
C ASN A 148 -13.09 0.38 -2.71
N LEU A 149 -12.19 1.26 -3.16
CA LEU A 149 -12.20 1.81 -4.52
C LEU A 149 -11.95 0.70 -5.54
N GLU A 150 -10.99 -0.17 -5.25
CA GLU A 150 -10.63 -1.32 -6.07
C GLU A 150 -11.81 -2.31 -6.20
N ARG A 151 -12.38 -2.74 -5.07
CA ARG A 151 -13.44 -3.77 -5.04
C ARG A 151 -14.76 -3.30 -5.66
N PHE A 152 -15.14 -2.04 -5.43
CA PHE A 152 -16.51 -1.58 -5.72
C PHE A 152 -16.61 -0.53 -6.82
N LEU A 153 -15.51 0.15 -7.17
CA LEU A 153 -15.47 1.12 -8.26
C LEU A 153 -14.62 0.67 -9.46
N GLY A 154 -14.03 -0.52 -9.41
CA GLY A 154 -13.20 -1.04 -10.50
C GLY A 154 -11.88 -0.29 -10.65
N TRP A 155 -11.48 0.50 -9.64
CA TRP A 155 -10.19 1.16 -9.67
C TRP A 155 -9.06 0.13 -9.67
N THR A 156 -7.93 0.50 -10.25
CA THR A 156 -6.68 -0.23 -10.10
C THR A 156 -5.60 0.75 -9.67
N GLY A 157 -4.41 0.28 -9.34
CA GLY A 157 -3.40 1.17 -8.79
C GLY A 157 -2.10 0.48 -8.46
N LEU A 158 -1.25 1.17 -7.72
CA LEU A 158 0.02 0.66 -7.20
C LEU A 158 0.00 0.70 -5.66
N LEU A 159 0.28 -0.44 -5.05
CA LEU A 159 0.58 -0.59 -3.63
C LEU A 159 2.10 -0.60 -3.44
N ILE A 160 2.62 0.24 -2.55
CA ILE A 160 4.03 0.31 -2.20
C ILE A 160 4.16 -0.03 -0.71
N GLU A 161 4.92 -1.08 -0.40
CA GLU A 161 5.15 -1.55 0.95
C GLU A 161 6.61 -1.94 1.15
N ALA A 162 7.24 -1.39 2.18
CA ALA A 162 8.65 -1.59 2.45
C ALA A 162 8.89 -2.80 3.37
N ASP A 163 7.96 -3.15 4.25
CA ASP A 163 8.12 -4.27 5.18
C ASP A 163 7.90 -5.63 4.47
N PRO A 164 8.87 -6.56 4.52
CA PRO A 164 8.76 -7.85 3.83
C PRO A 164 7.67 -8.76 4.38
N MET A 165 7.31 -8.64 5.66
CA MET A 165 6.23 -9.42 6.27
C MET A 165 4.87 -8.89 5.82
N ASN A 166 4.70 -7.57 5.77
CA ASN A 166 3.50 -6.94 5.22
C ASN A 166 3.36 -7.22 3.72
N LEU A 167 4.46 -7.19 2.97
CA LEU A 167 4.45 -7.58 1.56
C LEU A 167 3.92 -9.01 1.37
N LYS A 168 4.39 -9.98 2.18
CA LYS A 168 3.87 -11.36 2.17
C LYS A 168 2.35 -11.37 2.31
N LYS A 169 1.82 -10.64 3.31
CA LYS A 169 0.37 -10.52 3.55
C LYS A 169 -0.36 -9.91 2.34
N ILE A 170 0.15 -8.82 1.76
CA ILE A 170 -0.48 -8.19 0.57
C ILE A 170 -0.57 -9.18 -0.60
N ILE A 171 0.49 -9.96 -0.85
CA ILE A 171 0.51 -10.99 -1.91
C ILE A 171 -0.61 -12.01 -1.65
N GLU A 172 -0.77 -12.46 -0.41
CA GLU A 172 -1.79 -13.42 0.00
C GLU A 172 -3.21 -12.85 -0.15
N LYS A 173 -3.42 -11.53 0.03
CA LYS A 173 -4.73 -10.87 -0.19
C LYS A 173 -5.26 -11.00 -1.61
N LYS A 174 -4.40 -11.29 -2.59
CA LYS A 174 -4.76 -11.46 -4.01
C LYS A 174 -5.51 -10.25 -4.58
N ARG A 175 -5.09 -9.05 -4.17
CA ARG A 175 -5.57 -7.77 -4.72
C ARG A 175 -5.25 -7.66 -6.21
N ARG A 176 -5.98 -6.77 -6.89
CA ARG A 176 -5.91 -6.43 -8.32
C ARG A 176 -5.24 -5.06 -8.52
N ALA A 177 -4.05 -4.92 -7.95
CA ALA A 177 -3.22 -3.74 -8.04
C ALA A 177 -1.78 -4.14 -8.37
N PHE A 178 -1.00 -3.25 -8.98
CA PHE A 178 0.44 -3.43 -9.00
C PHE A 178 0.98 -3.41 -7.56
N LEU A 179 2.04 -4.17 -7.30
CA LEU A 179 2.69 -4.21 -5.99
C LEU A 179 4.18 -3.91 -6.14
N SER A 180 4.72 -3.08 -5.27
CA SER A 180 6.15 -2.82 -5.19
C SER A 180 6.69 -3.01 -3.76
N PRO A 181 7.73 -3.86 -3.58
CA PRO A 181 8.38 -4.13 -2.30
C PRO A 181 9.50 -3.12 -2.02
N THR A 182 9.13 -1.84 -1.95
CA THR A 182 10.06 -0.71 -1.90
C THR A 182 9.54 0.39 -1.01
N CYS A 183 10.36 1.42 -0.82
CA CYS A 183 9.96 2.72 -0.28
C CYS A 183 9.87 3.78 -1.38
N LEU A 184 9.23 4.91 -1.09
CA LEU A 184 9.37 6.11 -1.90
C LEU A 184 10.66 6.85 -1.54
N SER A 185 11.41 7.27 -2.57
CA SER A 185 12.63 8.04 -2.38
C SER A 185 12.31 9.43 -1.84
N ILE A 186 13.08 9.88 -0.86
CA ILE A 186 13.07 11.27 -0.38
C ILE A 186 14.01 12.16 -1.20
N GLU A 187 14.68 11.58 -2.20
CA GLU A 187 15.55 12.24 -3.16
C GLU A 187 14.96 12.11 -4.59
N PRO A 188 15.33 13.00 -5.53
CA PRO A 188 14.85 12.93 -6.92
C PRO A 188 15.51 11.80 -7.76
N TYR A 189 16.20 10.87 -7.12
CA TYR A 189 16.89 9.72 -7.70
C TYR A 189 16.68 8.45 -6.83
N PRO A 190 16.96 7.23 -7.36
CA PRO A 190 16.90 6.00 -6.58
C PRO A 190 17.92 5.98 -5.45
N MET A 191 17.53 5.46 -4.29
CA MET A 191 18.42 5.37 -3.14
C MET A 191 18.14 4.09 -2.35
N ILE A 192 19.05 3.73 -1.45
CA ILE A 192 18.79 2.71 -0.44
C ILE A 192 18.59 3.40 0.88
N ALA A 193 17.45 3.13 1.51
CA ALA A 193 17.19 3.53 2.86
C ALA A 193 17.42 2.35 3.79
N SER A 194 18.13 2.58 4.88
CA SER A 194 18.00 1.74 6.06
C SER A 194 16.65 2.06 6.69
N VAL A 195 15.73 1.11 6.68
CA VAL A 195 14.38 1.28 7.24
C VAL A 195 14.32 0.51 8.55
N SER A 196 13.98 1.21 9.63
CA SER A 196 13.79 0.61 10.94
C SER A 196 12.36 0.09 11.03
N PHE A 197 12.22 -1.22 11.21
CA PHE A 197 10.92 -1.84 11.41
C PHE A 197 10.74 -2.22 12.88
N LEU A 198 9.70 -1.68 13.49
CA LEU A 198 9.15 -2.19 14.74
C LEU A 198 8.08 -3.22 14.44
N MET A 199 8.51 -4.45 14.18
CA MET A 199 7.60 -5.57 13.89
C MET A 199 6.52 -5.78 14.96
N ALA A 200 6.79 -5.43 16.23
CA ALA A 200 5.83 -5.56 17.34
C ALA A 200 4.75 -4.46 17.37
N LYS A 201 4.96 -3.33 16.67
CA LYS A 201 4.02 -2.20 16.61
C LYS A 201 3.54 -1.88 15.19
N ASN A 202 4.06 -2.56 14.17
CA ASN A 202 3.69 -2.36 12.77
C ASN A 202 4.02 -0.96 12.23
N ILE A 203 5.13 -0.37 12.68
CA ILE A 203 5.59 0.96 12.25
C ILE A 203 6.93 0.78 11.52
N GLY A 204 7.03 1.32 10.30
CA GLY A 204 8.25 1.30 9.49
C GLY A 204 8.61 2.72 9.04
N ARG A 205 9.84 3.16 9.28
CA ARG A 205 10.32 4.49 8.89
C ARG A 205 11.76 4.44 8.37
N ILE A 206 12.08 5.26 7.37
CA ILE A 206 13.47 5.53 6.97
C ILE A 206 14.22 6.12 8.17
N HIS A 207 15.26 5.44 8.64
CA HIS A 207 16.05 5.87 9.80
C HIS A 207 17.53 5.54 9.61
N GLU A 208 18.39 6.53 9.88
CA GLU A 208 19.83 6.32 9.87
C GLU A 208 20.26 5.45 11.05
N PRO A 209 20.95 4.32 10.82
CA PRO A 209 21.30 3.35 11.87
C PRO A 209 22.27 3.90 12.94
N ASN A 210 22.84 5.10 12.73
CA ASN A 210 23.87 5.69 13.60
C ASN A 210 23.39 6.85 14.48
N ASN A 211 22.11 7.23 14.45
CA ASN A 211 21.53 8.12 15.47
C ASN A 211 21.05 7.31 16.68
N LEU A 212 21.98 6.54 17.26
CA LEU A 212 21.82 5.84 18.54
C LEU A 212 21.87 6.83 19.71
N SER A 213 20.96 7.80 19.74
CA SER A 213 20.54 8.31 21.03
C SER A 213 19.67 7.22 21.65
N ASN A 214 20.31 6.30 22.39
CA ASN A 214 19.65 5.29 23.24
C ASN A 214 18.64 5.89 24.25
N GLU A 215 18.47 7.22 24.25
CA GLU A 215 17.54 7.98 25.07
C GLU A 215 16.15 8.16 24.44
N ILE A 216 15.98 7.98 23.12
CA ILE A 216 14.67 8.17 22.47
C ILE A 216 13.90 6.86 22.42
N GLN A 217 12.79 6.82 23.17
CA GLN A 217 11.89 5.66 23.19
C GLN A 217 10.99 5.63 21.95
N ASN A 218 10.68 4.42 21.50
CA ASN A 218 9.66 4.19 20.47
C ASN A 218 8.31 4.74 20.91
N THR A 219 7.64 5.52 20.07
CA THR A 219 6.27 5.98 20.31
C THR A 219 5.27 4.99 19.71
N ASN A 220 3.98 5.35 19.65
CA ASN A 220 2.98 4.56 18.92
C ASN A 220 2.98 4.85 17.43
N ASP A 221 3.66 5.91 17.01
CA ASP A 221 3.65 6.42 15.63
C ASP A 221 5.08 6.50 15.06
N VAL A 222 6.12 6.21 15.87
CA VAL A 222 7.53 6.31 15.44
C VAL A 222 8.37 5.19 16.02
N ALA A 223 9.04 4.47 15.11
CA ALA A 223 10.08 3.49 15.41
C ALA A 223 11.48 4.14 15.46
N HIS A 224 12.06 4.24 16.64
CA HIS A 224 13.44 4.69 16.86
C HIS A 224 14.43 3.52 17.01
N ASN A 225 13.97 2.39 17.56
CA ASN A 225 14.76 1.18 17.79
C ASN A 225 14.02 -0.01 17.16
N GLY A 226 14.68 -0.81 16.31
CA GLY A 226 14.08 -1.95 15.57
C GLY A 226 15.12 -2.73 14.75
N LYS A 227 14.70 -3.80 14.07
CA LYS A 227 15.57 -4.47 13.09
C LYS A 227 15.63 -3.56 11.87
N HIS A 228 16.82 -3.08 11.54
CA HIS A 228 17.04 -2.33 10.31
C HIS A 228 17.20 -3.33 9.16
N ILE A 229 16.51 -3.07 8.06
CA ILE A 229 16.76 -3.73 6.79
C ILE A 229 16.95 -2.66 5.73
N ASP A 230 17.85 -2.92 4.80
CA ASP A 230 18.05 -2.05 3.66
C ASP A 230 16.92 -2.28 2.66
N VAL A 231 16.25 -1.19 2.27
CA VAL A 231 15.14 -1.19 1.34
C VAL A 231 15.47 -0.28 0.18
N GLN A 232 15.21 -0.77 -1.03
CA GLN A 232 15.33 0.05 -2.22
C GLN A 232 14.19 1.08 -2.23
N CYS A 233 14.52 2.35 -2.43
CA CYS A 233 13.54 3.39 -2.68
C CYS A 233 13.64 3.93 -4.11
N PHE A 234 12.49 4.30 -4.69
CA PHE A 234 12.43 4.98 -5.99
C PHE A 234 11.57 6.24 -5.93
N PRO A 235 11.89 7.29 -6.71
CA PRO A 235 11.02 8.45 -6.83
C PRO A 235 9.62 8.06 -7.33
N LEU A 236 8.57 8.68 -6.79
CA LEU A 236 7.17 8.42 -7.20
C LEU A 236 6.96 8.61 -8.70
N ALA A 237 7.59 9.63 -9.28
CA ALA A 237 7.49 9.91 -10.72
C ALA A 237 8.07 8.78 -11.59
N SER A 238 9.06 8.04 -11.09
CA SER A 238 9.61 6.87 -11.78
C SER A 238 8.57 5.75 -11.87
N TYR A 239 7.77 5.53 -10.83
CA TYR A 239 6.68 4.56 -10.84
C TYR A 239 5.60 4.92 -11.85
N ILE A 240 5.14 6.18 -11.81
CA ILE A 240 4.12 6.69 -12.74
C ILE A 240 4.58 6.50 -14.19
N ALA A 241 5.83 6.86 -14.49
CA ALA A 241 6.41 6.70 -15.82
C ALA A 241 6.62 5.24 -16.22
N ALA A 242 7.12 4.37 -15.32
CA ALA A 242 7.36 2.95 -15.60
C ALA A 242 6.05 2.18 -15.89
N LEU A 243 4.98 2.54 -15.18
CA LEU A 243 3.63 2.01 -15.40
C LEU A 243 2.92 2.64 -16.61
N ASN A 244 3.50 3.69 -17.20
CA ASN A 244 2.90 4.47 -18.27
C ASN A 244 1.51 5.01 -17.90
N VAL A 245 1.39 5.49 -16.66
CA VAL A 245 0.17 6.11 -16.12
C VAL A 245 0.21 7.60 -16.41
N THR A 246 -0.87 8.13 -16.99
CA THR A 246 -0.96 9.57 -17.33
C THR A 246 -1.48 10.40 -16.18
N THR A 247 -2.38 9.84 -15.37
CA THR A 247 -3.05 10.54 -14.27
C THR A 247 -3.21 9.58 -13.09
N VAL A 248 -2.83 10.04 -11.90
CA VAL A 248 -3.14 9.39 -10.63
C VAL A 248 -4.34 10.13 -10.04
N ASP A 249 -5.48 9.45 -9.94
CA ASP A 249 -6.69 10.03 -9.35
C ASP A 249 -6.51 10.21 -7.84
N TYR A 250 -5.95 9.22 -7.14
CA TYR A 250 -5.78 9.27 -5.70
C TYR A 250 -4.41 8.78 -5.26
N PHE A 251 -3.69 9.58 -4.48
CA PHE A 251 -2.44 9.20 -3.84
C PHE A 251 -2.57 9.23 -2.31
N SER A 252 -2.62 8.04 -1.69
CA SER A 252 -2.52 7.86 -0.24
C SER A 252 -1.06 7.71 0.14
N LEU A 253 -0.55 8.61 1.00
CA LEU A 253 0.84 8.63 1.44
C LEU A 253 0.91 8.52 2.97
N ASP A 254 1.32 7.36 3.45
CA ASP A 254 1.53 7.08 4.88
C ASP A 254 2.88 6.37 5.04
N VAL A 255 3.93 7.12 5.36
CA VAL A 255 5.32 6.60 5.43
C VAL A 255 5.97 6.88 6.79
N GLU A 256 5.13 7.15 7.79
CA GLU A 256 5.46 7.30 9.21
C GLU A 256 6.59 8.33 9.45
N GLY A 257 6.52 9.50 8.79
CA GLY A 257 7.30 10.69 9.13
C GLY A 257 8.29 11.21 8.08
N ASN A 258 8.14 10.82 6.81
CA ASN A 258 8.92 11.35 5.67
C ASN A 258 8.02 11.83 4.50
N GLU A 259 6.73 12.05 4.75
CA GLU A 259 5.71 12.43 3.76
C GLU A 259 6.12 13.71 3.03
N MET A 260 6.50 14.74 3.80
CA MET A 260 6.92 16.02 3.23
C MET A 260 8.19 15.93 2.41
N ASP A 261 9.11 15.02 2.73
CA ASP A 261 10.33 14.83 1.96
C ASP A 261 10.01 14.17 0.62
N VAL A 262 9.18 13.11 0.63
CA VAL A 262 8.65 12.49 -0.59
C VAL A 262 7.92 13.52 -1.45
N LEU A 263 7.00 14.30 -0.89
CA LEU A 263 6.22 15.30 -1.63
C LEU A 263 7.10 16.37 -2.30
N ARG A 264 8.23 16.76 -1.70
CA ARG A 264 9.18 17.72 -2.28
C ARG A 264 9.90 17.18 -3.51
N THR A 265 10.01 15.86 -3.67
CA THR A 265 10.64 15.25 -4.85
C THR A 265 9.74 15.25 -6.08
N ILE A 266 8.43 15.43 -5.91
CA ILE A 266 7.46 15.24 -6.98
C ILE A 266 7.50 16.41 -7.99
N PRO A 267 7.83 16.16 -9.27
CA PRO A 267 7.76 17.18 -10.30
C PRO A 267 6.31 17.35 -10.78
N PHE A 268 5.50 18.14 -10.05
CA PHE A 268 4.09 18.38 -10.35
C PHE A 268 3.82 19.05 -11.73
N ASP A 269 4.86 19.53 -12.40
CA ASP A 269 4.80 19.98 -13.81
C ASP A 269 4.83 18.81 -14.82
N LYS A 270 5.27 17.62 -14.39
CA LYS A 270 5.44 16.42 -15.22
C LYS A 270 4.51 15.27 -14.86
N VAL A 271 3.98 15.26 -13.64
CA VAL A 271 3.02 14.24 -13.19
C VAL A 271 1.69 14.87 -12.80
N ASP A 272 0.60 14.21 -13.18
CA ASP A 272 -0.77 14.65 -12.89
C ASP A 272 -1.36 13.82 -11.76
N ILE A 273 -1.38 14.38 -10.55
CA ILE A 273 -2.01 13.80 -9.35
C ILE A 273 -3.22 14.67 -9.00
N LYS A 274 -4.42 14.11 -9.01
CA LYS A 274 -5.67 14.87 -8.77
C LYS A 274 -5.86 15.20 -7.30
N VAL A 275 -5.71 14.20 -6.44
CA VAL A 275 -5.81 14.33 -4.97
C VAL A 275 -4.74 13.50 -4.32
N PHE A 276 -4.13 14.03 -3.27
CA PHE A 276 -3.33 13.25 -2.34
C PHE A 276 -3.77 13.52 -0.90
N ILE A 277 -3.61 12.52 -0.04
CA ILE A 277 -3.76 12.65 1.42
C ILE A 277 -2.51 12.07 2.07
N GLU A 278 -1.97 12.83 3.03
CA GLU A 278 -0.83 12.46 3.89
C GLU A 278 -1.28 12.36 5.35
N TYR A 279 -0.49 11.66 6.17
CA TYR A 279 -0.80 11.32 7.56
C TYR A 279 0.24 11.86 8.53
#